data_AF-A0A8H4UNA9-F1
#
_entry.id   AF-A0A8H4UNA9-F1
#
_cell.length_a   1.000
_cell.length_b   1.000
_cell.length_c   1.000
_cell.angle_alpha   90.00
_cell.angle_beta   90.00
_cell.angle_gamma   90.00
#
_symmetry.space_group_name_H-M   'P 1'
#
loop_
_entity.id
_entity.type
_entity.pdbx_description
1 polymer ?
#
loop_
_entity_poly.entity_id
_entity_poly.type
_entity_poly.pdbx_seq_one_letter_code
_entity_poly.pdbx_strand_id
1 'polypeptide(L)'
;MDENLVKEALGQICWLEVPVRDVPRAKKFYTELFAWQFVDEPSKAAGDCIKSMHFFNKGQTLHGALLEVEEQHHVVNNVAGRPAALPILPTFCVEDCEKTLEKAGSAGGKTVM
;
A
#
# COMPACT_ATOMS: atom_id res chain seq x y z
N MET A 1 -15.84 7.52 -14.86
CA MET A 1 -15.70 7.42 -13.40
C MET A 1 -16.66 8.44 -12.81
N ASP A 2 -17.46 8.07 -11.81
CA ASP A 2 -18.43 8.97 -11.20
C ASP A 2 -17.70 10.12 -10.48
N GLU A 3 -17.98 11.37 -10.87
CA GLU A 3 -17.31 12.57 -10.32
C GLU A 3 -17.53 12.72 -8.82
N ASN A 4 -18.65 12.23 -8.27
CA ASN A 4 -18.90 12.27 -6.83
C ASN A 4 -17.99 11.29 -6.09
N LEU A 5 -17.81 10.08 -6.62
CA LEU A 5 -16.88 9.09 -6.08
C LEU A 5 -15.43 9.60 -6.11
N VAL A 6 -15.04 10.34 -7.16
CA VAL A 6 -13.70 10.95 -7.24
C VAL A 6 -13.51 11.98 -6.13
N LYS A 7 -14.49 12.87 -5.92
CA LYS A 7 -14.41 13.88 -4.86
C LYS A 7 -14.37 13.27 -3.46
N GLU A 8 -15.15 12.22 -3.22
CA GLU A 8 -15.14 11.51 -1.93
C GLU A 8 -13.80 10.81 -1.64
N ALA A 9 -13.11 10.32 -2.68
CA ALA A 9 -11.83 9.65 -2.54
C ALA A 9 -10.68 10.59 -2.18
N LEU A 10 -10.76 11.89 -2.51
CA LEU A 10 -9.69 12.85 -2.23
C LEU A 10 -9.40 12.94 -0.72
N GLY A 11 -8.12 12.79 -0.37
CA GLY A 11 -7.65 12.75 1.02
C GLY A 11 -7.84 11.41 1.73
N GLN A 12 -8.39 10.39 1.06
CA GLN A 12 -8.50 9.02 1.57
C GLN A 12 -7.38 8.13 1.05
N ILE A 13 -7.15 7.00 1.74
CA ILE A 13 -6.28 5.93 1.24
C ILE A 13 -6.97 5.28 0.03
N CYS A 14 -6.34 5.36 -1.15
CA CYS A 14 -6.84 4.71 -2.37
C CYS A 14 -6.02 3.48 -2.77
N TRP A 15 -4.81 3.32 -2.23
CA TRP A 15 -3.98 2.16 -2.43
C TRP A 15 -3.24 1.79 -1.14
N LEU A 16 -3.13 0.50 -0.86
CA LEU A 16 -2.44 -0.01 0.32
C LEU A 16 -1.51 -1.16 -0.05
N GLU A 17 -0.25 -1.04 0.30
CA GLU A 17 0.72 -2.12 0.16
C GLU A 17 1.06 -2.70 1.53
N VAL A 18 0.97 -4.02 1.64
CA VAL A 18 1.20 -4.74 2.90
C VAL A 18 2.29 -5.78 2.66
N PRO A 19 3.53 -5.52 3.13
CA PRO A 19 4.60 -6.51 3.08
C PRO A 19 4.28 -7.72 3.96
N VAL A 20 4.43 -8.92 3.40
CA VAL A 20 4.15 -10.20 4.07
C VAL A 20 5.20 -11.25 3.73
N ARG A 21 5.40 -12.20 4.64
CA ARG A 21 6.31 -13.34 4.44
C ARG A 21 5.59 -14.65 4.15
N ASP A 22 4.29 -14.68 4.42
CA ASP A 22 3.42 -15.84 4.24
C ASP A 22 2.11 -15.36 3.63
N VAL A 23 2.05 -15.40 2.30
CA VAL A 23 0.89 -14.92 1.53
C VAL A 23 -0.36 -15.76 1.84
N PRO A 24 -0.34 -17.11 1.83
CA PRO A 24 -1.54 -17.89 2.15
C PRO A 24 -2.12 -17.55 3.54
N ARG A 25 -1.27 -17.43 4.56
CA ARG A 25 -1.70 -17.01 5.89
C ARG A 25 -2.29 -15.60 5.88
N ALA A 26 -1.63 -14.66 5.20
CA ALA A 26 -2.09 -13.27 5.14
C ALA A 26 -3.43 -13.14 4.41
N LYS A 27 -3.60 -13.80 3.26
CA LYS A 27 -4.88 -13.87 2.54
C LYS A 27 -5.99 -14.36 3.46
N LYS A 28 -5.78 -15.50 4.14
CA LYS A 28 -6.74 -16.04 5.11
C LYS A 28 -7.08 -15.02 6.21
N PHE A 29 -6.07 -14.42 6.82
CA PHE A 29 -6.26 -13.45 7.91
C PHE A 29 -7.06 -12.22 7.48
N TYR A 30 -6.69 -11.57 6.37
CA TYR A 30 -7.37 -10.35 5.90
C TYR A 30 -8.75 -10.63 5.31
N THR A 31 -8.97 -11.81 4.73
CA THR A 31 -10.31 -12.26 4.33
C THR A 31 -11.20 -12.50 5.54
N GLU A 32 -10.74 -13.23 6.56
CA GLU A 32 -11.53 -13.51 7.77
C GLU A 32 -11.83 -12.24 8.58
N LEU A 33 -10.85 -11.35 8.74
CA LEU A 33 -10.98 -10.18 9.59
C LEU A 33 -11.73 -9.01 8.93
N PHE A 34 -11.48 -8.76 7.64
CA PHE A 34 -11.97 -7.56 6.95
C PHE A 34 -12.75 -7.85 5.67
N ALA A 35 -12.96 -9.13 5.32
CA ALA A 35 -13.58 -9.53 4.07
C ALA A 35 -12.89 -8.93 2.83
N TRP A 36 -11.56 -8.85 2.85
CA TRP A 36 -10.77 -8.49 1.67
C TRP A 36 -10.88 -9.60 0.61
N GLN A 37 -11.01 -9.18 -0.64
CA GLN A 37 -11.08 -10.05 -1.81
C GLN A 37 -9.72 -10.02 -2.50
N PHE A 38 -9.23 -11.19 -2.92
CA PHE A 38 -7.92 -11.32 -3.56
C PHE A 38 -8.07 -11.78 -5.00
N VAL A 39 -7.19 -11.28 -5.86
CA VAL A 39 -7.00 -11.82 -7.20
C VAL A 39 -6.19 -13.13 -7.09
N ASP A 40 -6.59 -14.13 -7.86
CA ASP A 40 -5.99 -15.47 -7.81
C ASP A 40 -4.55 -15.46 -8.33
N GLU A 41 -4.32 -14.83 -9.47
CA GLU A 41 -3.00 -14.78 -10.12
C GLU A 41 -2.13 -13.66 -9.55
N PRO A 42 -0.93 -13.97 -9.01
CA PRO A 42 0.02 -12.95 -8.63
C PRO A 42 0.63 -12.25 -9.85
N SER A 43 1.02 -10.99 -9.68
CA SER A 43 1.92 -10.32 -10.62
C SER A 43 3.37 -10.58 -10.24
N LYS A 44 4.24 -10.55 -11.26
CA LYS A 44 5.69 -10.51 -11.06
C LYS A 44 6.08 -9.31 -10.21
N ALA A 45 7.16 -9.51 -9.45
CA ALA A 45 7.83 -8.53 -8.60
C ALA A 45 7.95 -7.13 -9.21
N ALA A 46 7.80 -6.12 -8.37
CA ALA A 46 8.31 -4.77 -8.60
C ALA A 46 9.61 -4.58 -7.81
N GLY A 47 10.75 -4.48 -8.49
CA GLY A 47 12.07 -4.27 -7.85
C GLY A 47 12.68 -5.51 -7.18
N ASP A 48 13.84 -5.33 -6.54
CA ASP A 48 14.70 -6.43 -6.07
C ASP A 48 14.28 -7.05 -4.72
N CYS A 49 13.47 -6.34 -3.92
CA CYS A 49 13.10 -6.75 -2.56
C CYS A 49 11.73 -7.45 -2.46
N ILE A 50 10.93 -7.41 -3.53
CA ILE A 50 9.58 -7.99 -3.62
C ILE A 50 9.66 -9.23 -4.51
N LYS A 51 9.16 -10.38 -4.06
CA LYS A 51 9.12 -11.62 -4.85
C LYS A 51 7.91 -11.66 -5.78
N SER A 52 6.77 -11.24 -5.26
CA SER A 52 5.48 -11.29 -5.96
C SER A 52 4.52 -10.26 -5.36
N MET A 53 3.51 -9.88 -6.16
CA MET A 53 2.44 -8.99 -5.73
C MET A 53 1.11 -9.73 -5.82
N HIS A 54 0.35 -9.73 -4.73
CA HIS A 54 -0.98 -10.33 -4.65
C HIS A 54 -2.04 -9.26 -4.43
N PHE A 55 -2.74 -8.89 -5.50
CA PHE A 55 -3.71 -7.82 -5.46
C PHE A 55 -4.95 -8.16 -4.64
N PHE A 56 -5.49 -7.15 -3.97
CA PHE A 56 -6.73 -7.23 -3.24
C PHE A 56 -7.58 -5.97 -3.41
N ASN A 57 -8.85 -6.09 -3.07
CA ASN A 57 -9.77 -4.97 -2.95
C ASN A 57 -10.73 -5.17 -1.76
N LYS A 58 -11.26 -4.05 -1.25
CA LYS A 58 -12.39 -4.02 -0.33
C LYS A 58 -13.42 -3.01 -0.82
N GLY A 59 -14.56 -3.52 -1.29
CA GLY A 59 -15.56 -2.68 -1.93
C GLY A 59 -15.01 -2.05 -3.20
N GLN A 60 -15.37 -0.79 -3.45
CA GLN A 60 -14.97 -0.04 -4.65
C GLN A 60 -13.84 0.96 -4.41
N THR A 61 -13.47 1.23 -3.15
CA THR A 61 -12.62 2.37 -2.81
C THR A 61 -11.21 1.99 -2.36
N LEU A 62 -11.06 0.85 -1.68
CA LEU A 62 -9.74 0.36 -1.25
C LEU A 62 -9.24 -0.73 -2.21
N HIS A 63 -8.10 -0.45 -2.83
CA HIS A 63 -7.31 -1.40 -3.60
C HIS A 63 -5.92 -1.55 -2.98
N GLY A 64 -5.21 -2.61 -3.33
CA GLY A 64 -3.87 -2.80 -2.80
C GLY A 64 -3.21 -4.09 -3.24
N ALA A 65 -2.03 -4.34 -2.68
CA ALA A 65 -1.30 -5.59 -2.87
C ALA A 65 -0.66 -6.06 -1.58
N LEU A 66 -0.69 -7.38 -1.34
CA LEU A 66 0.30 -8.00 -0.46
C LEU A 66 1.60 -8.10 -1.24
N LEU A 67 2.69 -7.61 -0.65
CA LEU A 67 4.03 -7.69 -1.21
C LEU A 67 4.75 -8.85 -0.55
N GLU A 68 4.99 -9.94 -1.28
CA GLU A 68 5.76 -11.06 -0.74
C GLU A 68 7.23 -10.65 -0.62
N VAL A 69 7.77 -10.66 0.61
CA VAL A 69 9.14 -10.22 0.89
C VAL A 69 9.92 -11.27 1.69
N GLU A 70 11.24 -11.23 1.59
CA GLU A 70 12.12 -11.99 2.50
C GLU A 70 12.15 -11.39 3.91
N GLU A 71 12.52 -12.19 4.91
CA GLU A 71 12.62 -11.77 6.32
C GLU A 71 13.43 -10.48 6.51
N GLN A 72 14.56 -10.37 5.80
CA GLN A 72 15.45 -9.21 5.87
C GLN A 72 14.80 -7.89 5.40
N HIS A 73 13.79 -7.98 4.53
CA HIS A 73 13.04 -6.85 3.97
C HIS A 73 11.69 -6.62 4.67
N HIS A 74 11.34 -7.43 5.67
CA HIS A 74 10.11 -7.27 6.43
C HIS A 74 10.28 -6.27 7.58
N VAL A 75 9.39 -5.29 7.67
CA VAL A 75 9.38 -4.29 8.75
C VAL A 75 8.27 -4.57 9.74
N VAL A 76 8.64 -4.68 11.01
CA VAL A 76 7.68 -4.60 12.11
C VAL A 76 7.61 -3.17 12.68
N ASN A 77 8.68 -2.37 12.54
CA ASN A 77 8.79 -0.96 12.95
C ASN A 77 9.79 -0.20 12.06
N ASN A 78 9.59 1.11 11.81
CA ASN A 78 10.53 1.91 11.01
C ASN A 78 11.97 1.83 11.56
N VAL A 79 12.92 1.33 10.76
CA VAL A 79 14.34 1.24 11.11
C VAL A 79 15.16 1.99 10.06
N ALA A 80 15.67 3.18 10.41
CA ALA A 80 16.44 4.02 9.49
C ALA A 80 17.66 3.32 8.86
N GLY A 81 18.27 2.35 9.56
CA GLY A 81 19.41 1.57 9.04
C GLY A 81 19.05 0.43 8.07
N ARG A 82 17.77 0.22 7.76
CA ARG A 82 17.31 -0.84 6.84
C ARG A 82 16.30 -0.28 5.82
N PRO A 83 16.75 0.55 4.86
CA PRO A 83 15.84 1.23 3.92
C PRO A 83 15.11 0.28 2.97
N ALA A 84 15.65 -0.92 2.71
CA ALA A 84 15.01 -1.95 1.91
C ALA A 84 13.90 -2.71 2.67
N ALA A 85 13.77 -2.47 3.99
CA ALA A 85 12.70 -3.03 4.75
C ALA A 85 11.46 -2.14 4.57
N LEU A 86 10.36 -2.72 4.07
CA LEU A 86 9.15 -1.98 3.74
C LEU A 86 8.12 -2.03 4.89
N PRO A 87 7.64 -0.89 5.42
CA PRO A 87 6.45 -0.85 6.28
C PRO A 87 5.17 -1.05 5.45
N ILE A 88 4.00 -1.01 6.09
CA ILE A 88 2.74 -0.80 5.36
C ILE A 88 2.83 0.57 4.66
N LEU A 89 2.53 0.62 3.36
CA LEU A 89 2.60 1.83 2.55
C LEU A 89 1.20 2.25 2.11
N PRO A 90 0.60 3.26 2.76
CA PRO A 90 -0.64 3.87 2.28
C PRO A 90 -0.35 4.94 1.23
N THR A 91 -1.07 4.88 0.12
CA THR A 91 -1.13 5.96 -0.87
C THR A 91 -2.46 6.70 -0.71
N PHE A 92 -2.37 8.02 -0.58
CA PHE A 92 -3.53 8.89 -0.49
C PHE A 92 -3.91 9.42 -1.87
N CYS A 93 -5.21 9.43 -2.17
CA CYS A 93 -5.71 10.04 -3.39
C CYS A 93 -5.66 11.55 -3.26
N VAL A 94 -5.02 12.20 -4.22
CA VAL A 94 -4.92 13.65 -4.28
C VAL A 94 -5.19 14.13 -5.69
N GLU A 95 -5.69 15.36 -5.80
CA GLU A 95 -5.99 15.97 -7.10
C GLU A 95 -4.71 16.24 -7.90
N ASP A 96 -3.64 16.62 -7.19
CA ASP A 96 -2.36 17.00 -7.78
C ASP A 96 -1.23 16.65 -6.79
N CYS A 97 -0.31 15.79 -7.22
CA CYS A 97 0.77 15.32 -6.36
C CYS A 97 1.72 16.46 -5.96
N GLU A 98 2.13 17.30 -6.89
CA GLU A 98 3.11 18.37 -6.65
C GLU A 98 2.54 19.41 -5.68
N LYS A 99 1.33 19.90 -5.94
CA LYS A 99 0.66 20.86 -5.03
C LYS A 99 0.43 20.29 -3.64
N THR A 100 0.15 18.99 -3.55
CA THR A 100 -0.02 18.32 -2.25
C THR A 100 1.31 18.26 -1.50
N LEU A 101 2.42 17.95 -2.18
CA LEU A 101 3.75 17.92 -1.56
C LEU A 101 4.17 19.32 -1.07
N GLU A 102 3.92 20.38 -1.85
CA GLU A 102 4.15 21.77 -1.42
C GLU A 102 3.34 22.12 -0.17
N LYS A 103 2.04 21.75 -0.16
CA LYS A 103 1.16 21.97 0.99
C LYS A 103 1.63 21.18 2.21
N ALA A 104 2.08 19.94 2.03
CA ALA A 104 2.61 19.12 3.10
C ALA A 104 3.84 19.78 3.73
N GLY A 105 4.76 20.31 2.92
CA GLY A 105 5.91 21.09 3.41
C GLY A 105 5.48 22.34 4.19
N SER A 106 4.53 23.10 3.65
CA SER A 106 3.98 24.29 4.31
C SER A 106 3.28 23.98 5.64
N ALA A 107 2.73 22.77 5.78
CA ALA A 107 2.11 22.27 7.00
C ALA A 107 3.12 21.65 8.00
N GLY A 108 4.43 21.73 7.74
CA GLY A 108 5.48 21.21 8.61
C GLY A 108 5.90 19.75 8.33
N GLY A 109 5.38 19.15 7.26
CA GLY A 109 5.81 17.86 6.76
C GLY A 109 7.19 17.91 6.09
N LYS A 110 7.76 16.72 5.84
CA LYS A 110 9.01 16.55 5.10
C LYS A 110 8.83 15.47 4.04
N THR A 111 9.30 15.74 2.84
CA THR A 111 9.36 14.75 1.77
C THR A 111 10.67 13.96 1.89
N VAL A 112 10.60 12.66 1.63
CA VAL A 112 11.79 11.83 1.44
C VAL A 112 11.97 11.72 -0.08
N MET A 113 13.09 12.21 -0.57
CA MET A 113 13.51 12.06 -1.97
C MET A 113 14.43 10.86 -2.10
#